data_AF-A0A9D5Q5U8-F1
#
_entry.id   AF-A0A9D5Q5U8-F1
#
_cell.length_a   1.000
_cell.length_b   1.000
_cell.length_c   1.000
_cell.angle_alpha   90.00
_cell.angle_beta   90.00
_cell.angle_gamma   90.00
#
_symmetry.space_group_name_H-M   'P 1'
#
loop_
_entity.id
_entity.type
_entity.pdbx_description
1 polymer ?
#
loop_
_entity_poly.entity_id
_entity_poly.type
_entity_poly.pdbx_seq_one_letter_code
_entity_poly.pdbx_strand_id
1 'polypeptide(L)'
;MSNWSFGGSLEDLVADLGLTWDPSQQQLTALAVLIDLGDPITLQAPSDPDHDGLLSAEDNCPLVANPDQQDTDGNGVGDVCEKDADGDGWADSLDNCPTVANADQADGDGDGVGDACDCAGLFPFSEDFEGAVPPAGWDTNDLSGSGYVWALADSDHTWQTGQAIVADSDAAGYGNHVKTDLWSPEICIPACGATLTFDSNFQEFTGGGEAWLEVSADGGATWTELLYMDNDECSGTNTCSVPHSHDLSAWAGETIIIRWRYDDENTWAWHWGIDNVAVQ
;
A
#
# COMPACT_ATOMS: atom_id res chain seq x y z
N MET A 1 24.52 -42.40 -16.79
CA MET A 1 23.66 -42.87 -17.89
C MET A 1 24.22 -44.19 -18.42
N SER A 2 23.74 -45.31 -17.89
CA SER A 2 24.04 -46.64 -18.40
C SER A 2 22.87 -47.07 -19.28
N ASN A 3 23.04 -47.04 -20.60
CA ASN A 3 22.03 -47.52 -21.54
C ASN A 3 21.93 -49.04 -21.44
N TRP A 4 20.78 -49.52 -20.96
CA TRP A 4 20.38 -50.91 -21.13
C TRP A 4 19.56 -50.99 -22.42
N SER A 5 20.06 -51.72 -23.43
CA SER A 5 19.27 -52.04 -24.63
C SER A 5 18.59 -53.39 -24.42
N PHE A 6 17.27 -53.40 -24.24
CA PHE A 6 16.49 -54.64 -24.38
C PHE A 6 16.27 -54.93 -25.86
N GLY A 7 16.73 -56.09 -26.31
CA GLY A 7 16.59 -56.59 -27.69
C GLY A 7 15.39 -57.51 -27.89
N GLY A 8 14.28 -57.27 -27.19
CA GLY A 8 13.03 -58.05 -27.27
C GLY A 8 11.87 -57.23 -27.83
N SER A 9 10.79 -57.89 -28.24
CA SER A 9 9.57 -57.19 -28.68
C SER A 9 8.90 -56.51 -27.48
N LEU A 10 7.98 -55.55 -27.72
CA LEU A 10 7.20 -54.89 -26.67
C LEU A 10 6.46 -55.91 -25.76
N GLU A 11 6.14 -57.08 -26.30
CA GLU A 11 5.48 -58.19 -25.61
C GLU A 11 6.38 -58.80 -24.51
N ASP A 12 7.70 -58.82 -24.71
CA ASP A 12 8.66 -59.35 -23.74
C ASP A 12 8.84 -58.41 -22.52
N LEU A 13 8.73 -57.10 -22.72
CA LEU A 13 8.82 -56.09 -21.66
C LEU A 13 7.57 -56.09 -20.75
N VAL A 14 6.41 -56.38 -21.33
CA VAL A 14 5.11 -56.41 -20.64
C VAL A 14 5.03 -57.59 -19.66
N ALA A 15 5.63 -58.73 -20.01
CA ALA A 15 5.66 -59.92 -19.15
C ALA A 15 6.60 -59.75 -17.92
N ASP A 16 7.73 -59.07 -18.09
CA ASP A 16 8.74 -58.89 -17.01
C ASP A 16 8.27 -57.90 -15.92
N LEU A 17 7.33 -57.01 -16.25
CA LEU A 17 6.76 -56.00 -15.34
C LEU A 17 5.40 -56.39 -14.73
N GLY A 18 4.90 -57.60 -15.04
CA GLY A 18 3.61 -58.08 -14.51
C GLY A 18 2.38 -57.29 -14.98
N LEU A 19 2.46 -56.66 -16.16
CA LEU A 19 1.40 -55.83 -16.74
C LEU A 19 0.54 -56.67 -17.70
N THR A 20 -0.76 -56.39 -17.75
CA THR A 20 -1.67 -56.97 -18.75
C THR A 20 -2.06 -55.93 -19.80
N TRP A 21 -1.81 -56.24 -21.08
CA TRP A 21 -2.14 -55.38 -22.23
C TRP A 21 -3.56 -55.66 -22.76
N ASP A 22 -4.40 -54.64 -22.84
CA ASP A 22 -5.69 -54.68 -23.56
C ASP A 22 -5.55 -53.97 -24.93
N PRO A 23 -5.43 -54.74 -26.03
CA PRO A 23 -5.28 -54.16 -27.36
C PRO A 23 -6.54 -53.46 -27.88
N SER A 24 -7.72 -53.69 -27.28
CA SER A 24 -8.98 -53.07 -27.68
C SER A 24 -9.17 -51.67 -27.10
N GLN A 25 -8.49 -51.36 -26.00
CA GLN A 25 -8.52 -50.06 -25.33
C GLN A 25 -7.17 -49.32 -25.43
N GLN A 26 -6.13 -49.96 -25.96
CA GLN A 26 -4.75 -49.47 -25.89
C GLN A 26 -4.35 -49.12 -24.45
N GLN A 27 -4.58 -50.02 -23.50
CA GLN A 27 -4.26 -49.78 -22.08
C GLN A 27 -3.45 -50.92 -21.47
N LEU A 28 -2.53 -50.57 -20.57
CA LEU A 28 -1.86 -51.50 -19.66
C LEU A 28 -2.58 -51.47 -18.32
N THR A 29 -2.86 -52.64 -17.75
CA THR A 29 -3.40 -52.78 -16.41
C THR A 29 -2.36 -53.43 -15.51
N ALA A 30 -1.99 -52.74 -14.44
CA ALA A 30 -1.29 -53.30 -13.29
C ALA A 30 -2.28 -53.44 -12.13
N LEU A 31 -1.95 -54.25 -11.11
CA LEU A 31 -2.82 -54.46 -9.94
C LEU A 31 -3.14 -53.18 -9.11
N ALA A 32 -2.77 -51.97 -9.56
CA ALA A 32 -3.12 -50.73 -8.87
C ALA A 32 -3.13 -49.43 -9.72
N VAL A 33 -3.00 -49.43 -11.06
CA VAL A 33 -2.99 -48.16 -11.83
C VAL A 33 -3.59 -48.33 -13.23
N LEU A 34 -4.57 -47.47 -13.58
CA LEU A 34 -5.04 -47.22 -14.94
C LEU A 34 -4.14 -46.16 -15.57
N ILE A 35 -3.53 -46.44 -16.73
CA ILE A 35 -2.62 -45.54 -17.43
C ILE A 35 -3.23 -45.14 -18.78
N ASP A 36 -3.40 -43.83 -19.01
CA ASP A 36 -3.76 -43.24 -20.30
C ASP A 36 -2.48 -43.02 -21.15
N LEU A 37 -2.48 -43.47 -22.41
CA LEU A 37 -1.31 -43.47 -23.31
C LEU A 37 -1.16 -42.18 -24.14
N GLY A 38 -1.91 -41.12 -23.81
CA GLY A 38 -1.92 -39.86 -24.56
C GLY A 38 -0.75 -38.90 -24.32
N ASP A 39 -0.02 -39.01 -23.20
CA ASP A 39 1.03 -38.07 -22.79
C ASP A 39 2.34 -38.78 -22.40
N PRO A 40 3.53 -38.14 -22.57
CA PRO A 40 4.79 -38.74 -22.15
C PRO A 40 4.80 -38.99 -20.64
N ILE A 41 4.87 -40.26 -20.27
CA ILE A 41 4.91 -40.75 -18.89
C ILE A 41 6.14 -40.15 -18.19
N THR A 42 5.92 -39.15 -17.34
CA THR A 42 6.87 -38.79 -16.28
C THR A 42 6.50 -39.61 -15.05
N LEU A 43 7.21 -40.72 -14.83
CA LEU A 43 7.16 -41.46 -13.57
C LEU A 43 7.92 -40.64 -12.53
N GLN A 44 7.27 -39.65 -11.91
CA GLN A 44 7.80 -39.03 -10.72
C GLN A 44 7.56 -40.02 -9.57
N ALA A 45 8.64 -40.65 -9.08
CA ALA A 45 8.56 -41.46 -7.88
C ALA A 45 8.03 -40.58 -6.73
N PRO A 46 7.14 -41.10 -5.87
CA PRO A 46 6.75 -40.38 -4.66
C PRO A 46 8.00 -39.99 -3.87
N SER A 47 8.16 -38.70 -3.60
CA SER A 47 9.28 -38.16 -2.86
C SER A 47 8.85 -37.78 -1.45
N ASP A 48 9.73 -38.02 -0.49
CA ASP A 48 9.67 -37.57 0.90
C ASP A 48 11.05 -36.95 1.19
N PRO A 49 11.25 -35.65 0.86
CA PRO A 49 12.57 -35.02 0.91
C PRO A 49 13.10 -34.77 2.32
N ASP A 50 12.23 -34.54 3.29
CA ASP A 50 12.56 -34.23 4.68
C ASP A 50 12.47 -35.45 5.61
N HIS A 51 11.99 -36.59 5.10
CA HIS A 51 11.94 -37.90 5.75
C HIS A 51 11.09 -37.93 7.01
N ASP A 52 9.97 -37.22 6.98
CA ASP A 52 9.04 -37.13 8.09
C ASP A 52 7.96 -38.24 8.07
N GLY A 53 7.91 -38.99 6.96
CA GLY A 53 7.00 -40.11 6.75
C GLY A 53 5.80 -39.79 5.86
N LEU A 54 5.70 -38.56 5.35
CA LEU A 54 4.68 -38.13 4.41
C LEU A 54 5.29 -37.81 3.04
N LEU A 55 4.50 -38.04 1.99
CA LEU A 55 4.94 -37.74 0.64
C LEU A 55 4.71 -36.26 0.36
N SER A 56 5.56 -35.62 -0.45
CA SER A 56 5.45 -34.19 -0.79
C SER A 56 4.08 -33.75 -1.35
N ALA A 57 3.25 -34.68 -1.82
CA ALA A 57 1.90 -34.39 -2.33
C ALA A 57 0.82 -34.38 -1.22
N GLU A 58 1.15 -34.91 -0.04
CA GLU A 58 0.30 -35.08 1.14
C GLU A 58 0.87 -34.33 2.35
N ASP A 59 1.96 -33.59 2.14
CA ASP A 59 2.75 -32.90 3.16
C ASP A 59 2.59 -31.38 3.02
N ASN A 60 2.09 -30.72 4.07
CA ASN A 60 1.92 -29.27 4.13
C ASN A 60 3.24 -28.52 4.39
N CYS A 61 4.35 -29.22 4.63
CA CYS A 61 5.71 -28.69 4.68
C CYS A 61 6.74 -29.59 3.95
N PRO A 62 6.72 -29.71 2.60
CA PRO A 62 7.52 -30.68 1.82
C PRO A 62 9.05 -30.71 1.99
N LEU A 63 9.60 -29.76 2.75
CA LEU A 63 11.03 -29.55 2.97
C LEU A 63 11.39 -29.40 4.47
N VAL A 64 10.41 -29.44 5.37
CA VAL A 64 10.60 -29.21 6.82
C VAL A 64 9.76 -30.24 7.57
N ALA A 65 10.45 -31.24 8.13
CA ALA A 65 9.79 -32.39 8.75
C ALA A 65 8.76 -32.00 9.82
N ASN A 66 7.50 -32.37 9.60
CA ASN A 66 6.37 -32.20 10.52
C ASN A 66 5.39 -33.37 10.41
N PRO A 67 5.74 -34.53 11.02
CA PRO A 67 4.90 -35.73 10.93
C PRO A 67 3.47 -35.58 11.51
N ASP A 68 3.23 -34.53 12.29
CA ASP A 68 1.93 -34.18 12.86
C ASP A 68 1.07 -33.31 11.95
N GLN A 69 1.64 -32.74 10.89
CA GLN A 69 0.96 -31.93 9.87
C GLN A 69 0.10 -30.82 10.49
N GLN A 70 0.62 -30.20 11.56
CA GLN A 70 -0.09 -29.11 12.21
C GLN A 70 -0.22 -27.94 11.22
N ASP A 71 -1.47 -27.51 11.02
CA ASP A 71 -1.89 -26.38 10.18
C ASP A 71 -3.06 -25.74 10.93
N THR A 72 -2.72 -24.74 11.74
CA THR A 72 -3.65 -24.12 12.69
C THR A 72 -4.69 -23.26 11.96
N ASP A 73 -4.36 -22.69 10.81
CA ASP A 73 -5.22 -21.78 10.05
C ASP A 73 -5.97 -22.45 8.88
N GLY A 74 -5.55 -23.66 8.49
CA GLY A 74 -6.15 -24.48 7.46
C GLY A 74 -5.83 -24.02 6.03
N ASN A 75 -4.75 -23.27 5.83
CA ASN A 75 -4.38 -22.73 4.52
C ASN A 75 -3.62 -23.76 3.64
N GLY A 76 -3.22 -24.90 4.20
CA GLY A 76 -2.49 -25.97 3.52
C GLY A 76 -0.96 -25.85 3.57
N VAL A 77 -0.42 -24.87 4.31
CA VAL A 77 0.98 -24.75 4.69
C VAL A 77 1.09 -25.07 6.18
N GLY A 78 2.03 -25.91 6.58
CA GLY A 78 2.14 -26.29 7.99
C GLY A 78 2.80 -25.21 8.84
N ASP A 79 2.38 -25.12 10.11
CA ASP A 79 2.84 -24.11 11.08
C ASP A 79 4.37 -24.00 11.16
N VAL A 80 5.10 -25.10 10.95
CA VAL A 80 6.57 -25.13 11.08
C VAL A 80 7.33 -24.57 9.87
N CYS A 81 6.68 -24.46 8.71
CA CYS A 81 7.28 -23.96 7.48
C CYS A 81 6.64 -22.64 7.00
N GLU A 82 5.65 -22.15 7.73
CA GLU A 82 5.20 -20.76 7.60
C GLU A 82 6.28 -19.78 8.04
N LYS A 83 6.21 -18.57 7.49
CA LYS A 83 7.09 -17.47 7.88
C LYS A 83 6.46 -16.73 9.04
N ASP A 84 7.29 -16.43 10.02
CA ASP A 84 7.02 -15.55 11.15
C ASP A 84 8.27 -14.65 11.25
N ALA A 85 8.20 -13.49 10.61
CA ALA A 85 9.36 -12.65 10.39
C ALA A 85 9.83 -11.91 11.65
N ASP A 86 8.94 -11.69 12.62
CA ASP A 86 9.25 -10.99 13.87
C ASP A 86 9.32 -11.91 15.10
N GLY A 87 8.89 -13.17 14.98
CA GLY A 87 9.01 -14.21 15.98
C GLY A 87 7.98 -14.12 17.09
N ASP A 88 6.79 -13.57 16.83
CA ASP A 88 5.75 -13.35 17.84
C ASP A 88 4.77 -14.52 18.00
N GLY A 89 4.84 -15.50 17.10
CA GLY A 89 4.01 -16.70 17.09
C GLY A 89 2.81 -16.66 16.14
N TRP A 90 2.65 -15.60 15.34
CA TRP A 90 1.72 -15.55 14.21
C TRP A 90 2.47 -15.60 12.89
N ALA A 91 1.91 -16.32 11.92
CA ALA A 91 2.48 -16.34 10.57
C ALA A 91 2.25 -14.99 9.87
N ASP A 92 3.20 -14.54 9.05
CA ASP A 92 3.16 -13.26 8.33
C ASP A 92 1.83 -13.00 7.58
N SER A 93 1.11 -14.06 7.19
CA SER A 93 -0.19 -13.98 6.49
C SER A 93 -1.41 -13.79 7.38
N LEU A 94 -1.27 -14.06 8.68
CA LEU A 94 -2.31 -13.94 9.71
C LEU A 94 -2.00 -12.86 10.75
N ASP A 95 -0.75 -12.42 10.77
CA ASP A 95 -0.23 -11.41 11.66
C ASP A 95 -0.67 -10.01 11.20
N ASN A 96 -1.34 -9.27 12.08
CA ASN A 96 -1.72 -7.88 11.84
C ASN A 96 -0.53 -6.90 11.96
N CYS A 97 0.65 -7.39 12.35
CA CYS A 97 1.92 -6.68 12.33
C CYS A 97 3.11 -7.54 11.87
N PRO A 98 3.21 -7.96 10.58
CA PRO A 98 4.19 -8.96 10.07
C PRO A 98 5.69 -8.67 10.27
N THR A 99 6.05 -7.54 10.89
CA THR A 99 7.43 -7.14 11.14
C THR A 99 7.65 -6.55 12.54
N VAL A 100 6.61 -6.50 13.40
CA VAL A 100 6.65 -5.91 14.73
C VAL A 100 5.89 -6.79 15.72
N ALA A 101 6.65 -7.55 16.50
CA ALA A 101 6.08 -8.59 17.35
C ALA A 101 4.97 -8.11 18.30
N ASN A 102 3.79 -8.72 18.19
CA ASN A 102 2.60 -8.42 18.96
C ASN A 102 1.70 -9.67 19.14
N ALA A 103 2.19 -10.63 19.92
CA ALA A 103 1.52 -11.92 20.11
C ALA A 103 0.04 -11.86 20.57
N ASP A 104 -0.43 -10.73 21.12
CA ASP A 104 -1.82 -10.51 21.50
C ASP A 104 -2.73 -10.06 20.36
N GLN A 105 -2.16 -9.71 19.20
CA GLN A 105 -2.83 -9.25 17.98
C GLN A 105 -3.88 -8.17 18.29
N ALA A 106 -3.57 -7.30 19.26
CA ALA A 106 -4.45 -6.20 19.61
C ALA A 106 -4.62 -5.28 18.40
N ASP A 107 -5.86 -4.89 18.13
CA ASP A 107 -6.28 -3.99 17.06
C ASP A 107 -7.45 -3.18 17.64
N GLY A 108 -7.11 -2.03 18.21
CA GLY A 108 -7.98 -1.23 19.06
C GLY A 108 -9.05 -0.46 18.28
N ASP A 109 -8.79 -0.14 17.01
CA ASP A 109 -9.69 0.60 16.13
C ASP A 109 -10.37 -0.27 15.06
N GLY A 110 -9.88 -1.50 14.84
CA GLY A 110 -10.50 -2.53 14.03
C GLY A 110 -10.22 -2.40 12.54
N ASP A 111 -9.11 -1.77 12.16
CA ASP A 111 -8.73 -1.56 10.75
C ASP A 111 -7.95 -2.74 10.14
N GLY A 112 -7.56 -3.72 10.96
CA GLY A 112 -6.80 -4.90 10.57
C GLY A 112 -5.28 -4.75 10.68
N VAL A 113 -4.77 -3.60 11.16
CA VAL A 113 -3.38 -3.35 11.54
C VAL A 113 -3.29 -3.43 13.06
N GLY A 114 -2.29 -4.13 13.60
CA GLY A 114 -2.21 -4.32 15.05
C GLY A 114 -1.69 -3.10 15.79
N ASP A 115 -2.21 -2.80 16.98
CA ASP A 115 -1.81 -1.67 17.87
C ASP A 115 -0.29 -1.47 18.03
N ALA A 116 0.50 -2.52 17.83
CA ALA A 116 1.97 -2.48 17.94
C ALA A 116 2.66 -1.88 16.72
N CYS A 117 2.07 -2.02 15.53
CA CYS A 117 2.52 -1.45 14.26
C CYS A 117 1.53 -0.45 13.66
N ASP A 118 0.35 -0.32 14.27
CA ASP A 118 -0.62 0.73 14.07
C ASP A 118 -0.11 1.98 14.78
N CYS A 119 -0.19 3.07 14.05
CA CYS A 119 0.10 4.36 14.57
C CYS A 119 -1.21 5.12 14.83
N ALA A 120 -1.85 4.79 15.94
CA ALA A 120 -2.98 5.53 16.50
C ALA A 120 -4.12 5.82 15.49
N GLY A 121 -4.38 4.93 14.54
CA GLY A 121 -5.56 4.98 13.66
C GLY A 121 -5.63 6.18 12.69
N LEU A 122 -4.49 6.76 12.32
CA LEU A 122 -4.41 7.88 11.36
C LEU A 122 -3.78 7.49 10.02
N PHE A 123 -3.53 6.21 9.78
CA PHE A 123 -3.03 5.68 8.51
C PHE A 123 -3.83 4.42 8.11
N PRO A 124 -4.29 4.26 6.86
CA PRO A 124 -4.22 5.24 5.78
C PRO A 124 -5.07 6.47 6.09
N PHE A 125 -4.58 7.64 5.67
CA PHE A 125 -5.24 8.92 5.89
C PHE A 125 -5.98 9.35 4.62
N SER A 126 -7.19 9.88 4.75
CA SER A 126 -7.97 10.42 3.64
C SER A 126 -8.87 11.57 4.11
N GLU A 127 -8.87 12.69 3.39
CA GLU A 127 -9.73 13.85 3.62
C GLU A 127 -10.20 14.45 2.28
N ASP A 128 -11.51 14.55 2.10
CA ASP A 128 -12.18 15.04 0.88
C ASP A 128 -12.81 16.43 1.07
N PHE A 129 -12.71 17.02 2.27
CA PHE A 129 -13.24 18.34 2.64
C PHE A 129 -14.75 18.53 2.40
N GLU A 130 -15.53 17.46 2.33
CA GLU A 130 -17.00 17.50 2.20
C GLU A 130 -17.73 17.69 3.55
N GLY A 131 -16.95 17.70 4.63
CA GLY A 131 -17.42 17.75 6.01
C GLY A 131 -17.23 19.11 6.68
N ALA A 132 -16.69 19.07 7.90
CA ALA A 132 -16.33 20.27 8.65
C ALA A 132 -15.01 20.84 8.13
N VAL A 133 -14.90 22.17 8.10
CA VAL A 133 -13.68 22.85 7.64
C VAL A 133 -13.24 23.92 8.66
N PRO A 134 -11.97 23.89 9.14
CA PRO A 134 -11.04 22.78 8.96
C PRO A 134 -11.58 21.48 9.60
N PRO A 135 -11.25 20.30 9.05
CA PRO A 135 -11.66 19.04 9.65
C PRO A 135 -11.07 18.85 11.04
N ALA A 136 -11.63 17.93 11.83
CA ALA A 136 -11.13 17.70 13.19
C ALA A 136 -9.65 17.29 13.17
N GLY A 137 -8.83 17.95 13.98
CA GLY A 137 -7.38 17.71 14.05
C GLY A 137 -6.55 18.50 13.03
N TRP A 138 -7.18 19.17 12.08
CA TRP A 138 -6.51 20.11 11.19
C TRP A 138 -6.46 21.50 11.81
N ASP A 139 -5.35 22.20 11.61
CA ASP A 139 -5.15 23.55 12.13
C ASP A 139 -4.91 24.54 10.99
N THR A 140 -5.49 25.74 11.13
CA THR A 140 -5.24 26.86 10.21
C THR A 140 -4.54 27.99 10.95
N ASN A 141 -3.47 28.53 10.38
CA ASN A 141 -2.69 29.60 11.00
C ASN A 141 -2.61 30.83 10.11
N ASP A 142 -3.15 31.95 10.60
CA ASP A 142 -2.99 33.27 9.98
C ASP A 142 -1.60 33.84 10.32
N LEU A 143 -0.71 33.85 9.33
CA LEU A 143 0.66 34.35 9.50
C LEU A 143 0.79 35.84 9.18
N SER A 144 -0.14 36.42 8.42
CA SER A 144 -0.13 37.84 8.08
C SER A 144 -0.91 38.71 9.08
N GLY A 145 -1.74 38.10 9.94
CA GLY A 145 -2.63 38.79 10.87
C GLY A 145 -3.82 39.46 10.16
N SER A 146 -4.15 38.98 8.96
CA SER A 146 -5.21 39.53 8.11
C SER A 146 -6.62 39.10 8.53
N GLY A 147 -6.72 38.01 9.30
CA GLY A 147 -7.96 37.33 9.63
C GLY A 147 -8.43 36.35 8.55
N TYR A 148 -7.68 36.18 7.45
CA TYR A 148 -7.98 35.24 6.37
C TYR A 148 -7.10 34.00 6.51
N VAL A 149 -7.77 32.85 6.55
CA VAL A 149 -7.17 31.53 6.64
C VAL A 149 -7.84 30.60 5.64
N TRP A 150 -7.29 29.39 5.49
CA TRP A 150 -7.91 28.33 4.70
C TRP A 150 -9.37 28.08 5.13
N ALA A 151 -10.28 28.10 4.17
CA ALA A 151 -11.72 27.94 4.38
C ALA A 151 -12.37 27.20 3.21
N LEU A 152 -13.64 26.85 3.34
CA LEU A 152 -14.39 26.24 2.24
C LEU A 152 -14.39 27.15 1.01
N ALA A 153 -14.14 26.55 -0.14
CA ALA A 153 -14.33 27.16 -1.45
C ALA A 153 -15.73 27.79 -1.54
N ASP A 154 -15.80 29.06 -1.96
CA ASP A 154 -17.06 29.76 -2.19
C ASP A 154 -17.55 29.59 -3.64
N SER A 155 -18.56 30.37 -4.05
CA SER A 155 -19.14 30.27 -5.39
C SER A 155 -18.21 30.68 -6.53
N ASP A 156 -17.12 31.38 -6.22
CA ASP A 156 -16.21 31.95 -7.21
C ASP A 156 -15.07 30.96 -7.53
N HIS A 157 -14.99 29.85 -6.80
CA HIS A 157 -14.03 28.76 -6.96
C HIS A 157 -14.68 27.53 -7.59
N THR A 158 -14.36 27.25 -8.86
CA THR A 158 -14.92 26.06 -9.55
C THR A 158 -14.05 24.83 -9.33
N TRP A 159 -14.53 23.89 -8.52
CA TRP A 159 -13.93 22.57 -8.32
C TRP A 159 -14.57 21.51 -9.23
N GLN A 160 -13.83 20.45 -9.57
CA GLN A 160 -14.30 19.45 -10.54
C GLN A 160 -15.53 18.70 -10.02
N THR A 161 -15.52 18.36 -8.74
CA THR A 161 -16.61 17.75 -7.99
C THR A 161 -16.48 18.16 -6.54
N GLY A 162 -17.59 18.42 -5.85
CA GLY A 162 -17.53 18.55 -4.39
C GLY A 162 -17.15 19.92 -3.83
N GLN A 163 -16.92 19.94 -2.52
CA GLN A 163 -16.32 21.04 -1.78
C GLN A 163 -14.80 20.87 -1.72
N ALA A 164 -14.07 21.96 -1.49
CA ALA A 164 -12.62 21.94 -1.31
C ALA A 164 -12.23 23.02 -0.29
N ILE A 165 -11.01 22.94 0.23
CA ILE A 165 -10.46 23.97 1.11
C ILE A 165 -9.51 24.89 0.34
N VAL A 166 -9.61 26.19 0.57
CA VAL A 166 -8.96 27.24 -0.23
C VAL A 166 -8.38 28.31 0.69
N ALA A 167 -7.14 28.71 0.44
CA ALA A 167 -6.60 29.99 0.84
C ALA A 167 -6.95 31.02 -0.25
N ASP A 168 -7.93 31.87 0.04
CA ASP A 168 -8.52 32.82 -0.90
C ASP A 168 -8.11 34.26 -0.54
N SER A 169 -7.21 34.85 -1.34
CA SER A 169 -6.83 36.25 -1.16
C SER A 169 -7.79 37.23 -1.85
N ASP A 170 -8.58 36.78 -2.82
CA ASP A 170 -9.58 37.64 -3.45
C ASP A 170 -10.66 38.05 -2.45
N ALA A 171 -11.11 37.11 -1.60
CA ALA A 171 -11.99 37.42 -0.48
C ALA A 171 -11.38 38.42 0.51
N ALA A 172 -10.05 38.44 0.67
CA ALA A 172 -9.36 39.44 1.48
C ALA A 172 -9.41 40.83 0.85
N GLY A 173 -9.52 40.91 -0.47
CA GLY A 173 -9.59 42.14 -1.24
C GLY A 173 -8.23 42.80 -1.42
N TYR A 174 -8.15 43.62 -2.48
CA TYR A 174 -6.90 44.22 -2.93
C TYR A 174 -6.13 44.97 -1.83
N GLY A 175 -4.87 44.56 -1.62
CA GLY A 175 -3.91 45.23 -0.74
C GLY A 175 -3.84 44.69 0.70
N ASN A 176 -4.55 43.61 1.00
CA ASN A 176 -4.37 42.84 2.23
C ASN A 176 -3.45 41.65 1.95
N HIS A 177 -2.35 41.56 2.67
CA HIS A 177 -1.44 40.41 2.61
C HIS A 177 -2.13 39.19 3.24
N VAL A 178 -2.33 38.13 2.47
CA VAL A 178 -2.75 36.82 2.95
C VAL A 178 -1.54 35.91 2.95
N LYS A 179 -1.10 35.54 4.15
CA LYS A 179 -0.13 34.47 4.36
C LYS A 179 -0.72 33.51 5.39
N THR A 180 -0.97 32.28 5.00
CA THR A 180 -1.68 31.32 5.85
C THR A 180 -1.16 29.90 5.67
N ASP A 181 -1.18 29.15 6.76
CA ASP A 181 -0.90 27.72 6.75
C ASP A 181 -2.17 26.90 7.00
N LEU A 182 -2.23 25.72 6.39
CA LEU A 182 -3.08 24.60 6.75
C LEU A 182 -2.18 23.44 7.18
N TRP A 183 -2.37 22.94 8.40
CA TRP A 183 -1.60 21.83 8.96
C TRP A 183 -2.51 20.62 9.07
N SER A 184 -2.05 19.47 8.59
CA SER A 184 -2.69 18.19 8.86
C SER A 184 -2.64 17.87 10.36
N PRO A 185 -3.43 16.89 10.83
CA PRO A 185 -3.11 16.18 12.05
C PRO A 185 -1.69 15.58 12.00
N GLU A 186 -1.21 15.08 13.13
CA GLU A 186 -0.05 14.20 13.15
C GLU A 186 -0.36 12.90 12.38
N ILE A 187 0.44 12.56 11.37
CA ILE A 187 0.28 11.37 10.53
C ILE A 187 1.50 10.51 10.73
N CYS A 188 1.31 9.24 11.07
CA CYS A 188 2.43 8.30 11.09
C CYS A 188 2.67 7.70 9.72
N ILE A 189 3.94 7.60 9.35
CA ILE A 189 4.34 6.94 8.12
C ILE A 189 4.80 5.52 8.47
N PRO A 190 4.22 4.47 7.87
CA PRO A 190 4.62 3.10 8.18
C PRO A 190 6.08 2.85 7.79
N ALA A 191 6.70 1.82 8.37
CA ALA A 191 8.10 1.48 8.14
C ALA A 191 8.41 1.13 6.66
N CYS A 192 7.39 0.73 5.88
CA CYS A 192 7.51 0.48 4.45
C CYS A 192 7.46 1.76 3.58
N GLY A 193 7.22 2.93 4.18
CA GLY A 193 7.01 4.20 3.50
C GLY A 193 5.56 4.42 3.08
N ALA A 194 5.24 5.63 2.62
CA ALA A 194 3.91 5.99 2.12
C ALA A 194 4.03 7.00 0.97
N THR A 195 2.92 7.24 0.28
CA THR A 195 2.77 8.25 -0.76
C THR A 195 1.65 9.22 -0.36
N LEU A 196 1.94 10.52 -0.41
CA LEU A 196 0.94 11.57 -0.33
C LEU A 196 0.39 11.86 -1.72
N THR A 197 -0.94 11.92 -1.84
CA THR A 197 -1.65 12.41 -3.04
C THR A 197 -2.69 13.46 -2.68
N PHE A 198 -2.89 14.45 -3.54
CA PHE A 198 -3.99 15.41 -3.43
C PHE A 198 -4.23 16.11 -4.76
N ASP A 199 -5.44 16.61 -4.97
CA ASP A 199 -5.76 17.52 -6.07
C ASP A 199 -5.51 18.96 -5.63
N SER A 200 -5.06 19.79 -6.56
CA SER A 200 -4.92 21.23 -6.29
C SER A 200 -5.48 22.07 -7.42
N ASN A 201 -5.91 23.28 -7.08
CA ASN A 201 -6.20 24.34 -8.03
C ASN A 201 -5.49 25.62 -7.56
N PHE A 202 -4.55 26.08 -8.35
CA PHE A 202 -3.78 27.29 -8.11
C PHE A 202 -4.16 28.32 -9.17
N GLN A 203 -4.54 29.53 -8.76
CA GLN A 203 -4.97 30.58 -9.67
C GLN A 203 -4.30 31.92 -9.35
N GLU A 204 -3.63 32.47 -10.37
CA GLU A 204 -2.82 33.67 -10.31
C GLU A 204 -3.06 34.53 -11.56
N PHE A 205 -3.56 35.75 -11.41
CA PHE A 205 -3.94 36.59 -12.56
C PHE A 205 -2.85 37.60 -12.98
N THR A 206 -2.14 38.17 -12.01
CA THR A 206 -1.14 39.23 -12.23
C THR A 206 -0.14 39.33 -11.07
N GLY A 207 -0.16 38.34 -10.17
CA GLY A 207 0.54 38.34 -8.89
C GLY A 207 1.82 37.51 -8.88
N GLY A 208 2.43 37.47 -7.70
CA GLY A 208 3.57 36.61 -7.38
C GLY A 208 3.21 35.69 -6.22
N GLY A 209 1.96 35.23 -6.13
CA GLY A 209 1.56 34.29 -5.10
C GLY A 209 2.46 33.05 -5.13
N GLU A 210 2.80 32.57 -3.94
CA GLU A 210 3.69 31.44 -3.73
C GLU A 210 2.98 30.41 -2.83
N ALA A 211 3.17 29.13 -3.16
CA ALA A 211 2.58 28.01 -2.45
C ALA A 211 3.64 26.94 -2.15
N TRP A 212 3.60 26.39 -0.94
CA TRP A 212 4.51 25.33 -0.51
C TRP A 212 3.76 24.14 0.07
N LEU A 213 4.28 22.95 -0.23
CA LEU A 213 4.00 21.72 0.51
C LEU A 213 5.24 21.35 1.30
N GLU A 214 5.08 21.17 2.60
CA GLU A 214 6.19 20.89 3.49
C GLU A 214 5.84 19.81 4.51
N VAL A 215 6.86 19.08 4.96
CA VAL A 215 6.75 18.03 5.98
C VAL A 215 7.61 18.36 7.18
N SER A 216 7.07 18.13 8.38
CA SER A 216 7.79 18.26 9.65
C SER A 216 7.71 16.96 10.44
N ALA A 217 8.84 16.47 10.95
CA ALA A 217 8.91 15.30 11.84
C ALA A 217 9.21 15.65 13.31
N ASP A 218 9.22 16.95 13.64
CA ASP A 218 9.59 17.48 14.96
C ASP A 218 8.50 18.39 15.55
N GLY A 219 7.23 18.12 15.21
CA GLY A 219 6.07 18.85 15.70
C GLY A 219 5.98 20.28 15.16
N GLY A 220 6.48 20.53 13.96
CA GLY A 220 6.42 21.82 13.27
C GLY A 220 7.60 22.76 13.57
N ALA A 221 8.67 22.29 14.22
CA ALA A 221 9.83 23.12 14.53
C ALA A 221 10.74 23.33 13.31
N THR A 222 10.89 22.31 12.47
CA THR A 222 11.58 22.36 11.17
C THR A 222 10.71 21.77 10.06
N TRP A 223 10.94 22.23 8.84
CA TRP A 223 10.12 21.92 7.67
C TRP A 223 11.00 21.55 6.49
N THR A 224 10.65 20.46 5.81
CA THR A 224 11.28 19.99 4.57
C THR A 224 10.32 20.22 3.43
N GLU A 225 10.76 20.94 2.40
CA GLU A 225 9.96 21.24 1.22
C GLU A 225 9.83 20.01 0.30
N LEU A 226 8.59 19.73 -0.11
CA LEU A 226 8.24 18.72 -1.12
C LEU A 226 7.77 19.33 -2.43
N LEU A 227 7.13 20.49 -2.36
CA LEU A 227 6.62 21.23 -3.51
C LEU A 227 6.77 22.72 -3.23
N TYR A 228 7.14 23.45 -4.27
CA TYR A 228 7.03 24.89 -4.37
C TYR A 228 6.32 25.20 -5.69
N MET A 229 5.38 26.14 -5.65
CA MET A 229 4.66 26.63 -6.83
C MET A 229 4.63 28.15 -6.80
N ASP A 230 4.85 28.76 -7.96
CA ASP A 230 4.68 30.18 -8.22
C ASP A 230 3.95 30.41 -9.56
N ASN A 231 4.13 31.59 -10.16
CA ASN A 231 3.43 31.99 -11.37
C ASN A 231 3.93 31.29 -12.66
N ASP A 232 5.10 30.67 -12.64
CA ASP A 232 5.67 29.99 -13.81
C ASP A 232 5.05 28.59 -14.01
N GLU A 233 4.48 27.99 -12.96
CA GLU A 233 3.94 26.62 -12.96
C GLU A 233 2.66 26.46 -13.78
N CYS A 234 1.83 27.51 -13.88
CA CYS A 234 0.57 27.41 -14.63
C CYS A 234 0.73 27.64 -16.16
N SER A 235 1.95 27.62 -16.70
CA SER A 235 2.24 27.59 -18.16
C SER A 235 1.55 28.69 -19.01
N GLY A 236 1.26 29.84 -18.40
CA GLY A 236 0.66 31.01 -19.06
C GLY A 236 -0.88 31.01 -19.12
N THR A 237 -1.55 30.02 -18.54
CA THR A 237 -2.95 30.13 -18.14
C THR A 237 -2.97 30.55 -16.67
N ASN A 238 -3.69 31.60 -16.32
CA ASN A 238 -3.77 32.11 -14.94
C ASN A 238 -4.31 31.10 -13.92
N THR A 239 -4.65 29.86 -14.32
CA THR A 239 -5.17 28.79 -13.46
C THR A 239 -4.49 27.48 -13.85
N CYS A 240 -4.05 26.69 -12.88
CA CYS A 240 -3.64 25.31 -13.08
C CYS A 240 -4.27 24.37 -12.05
N SER A 241 -4.89 23.30 -12.55
CA SER A 241 -5.37 22.17 -11.74
C SER A 241 -4.45 20.99 -11.96
N VAL A 242 -3.80 20.53 -10.89
CA VAL A 242 -2.78 19.49 -10.98
C VAL A 242 -2.96 18.50 -9.83
N PRO A 243 -3.12 17.19 -10.12
CA PRO A 243 -2.98 16.16 -9.12
C PRO A 243 -1.51 16.01 -8.73
N HIS A 244 -1.24 15.94 -7.43
CA HIS A 244 0.08 15.81 -6.85
C HIS A 244 0.30 14.41 -6.30
N SER A 245 1.56 13.95 -6.35
CA SER A 245 1.99 12.68 -5.78
C SER A 245 3.43 12.81 -5.27
N HIS A 246 3.64 12.56 -3.99
CA HIS A 246 4.93 12.74 -3.31
C HIS A 246 5.27 11.52 -2.46
N ASP A 247 6.51 11.04 -2.60
CA ASP A 247 7.06 9.94 -1.81
C ASP A 247 7.43 10.43 -0.39
N LEU A 248 6.89 9.76 0.63
CA LEU A 248 7.14 10.04 2.04
C LEU A 248 8.07 9.02 2.69
N SER A 249 8.68 8.11 1.92
CA SER A 249 9.56 7.05 2.45
C SER A 249 10.77 7.58 3.23
N ALA A 250 11.14 8.85 3.07
CA ALA A 250 12.17 9.50 3.86
C ALA A 250 11.81 9.59 5.37
N TRP A 251 10.53 9.49 5.71
CA TRP A 251 10.00 9.55 7.08
C TRP A 251 9.41 8.21 7.55
N ALA A 252 9.76 7.10 6.90
CA ALA A 252 9.25 5.78 7.27
C ALA A 252 9.55 5.44 8.75
N GLY A 253 8.50 5.11 9.51
CA GLY A 253 8.56 4.87 10.95
C GLY A 253 8.55 6.14 11.81
N GLU A 254 8.32 7.32 11.23
CA GLU A 254 8.20 8.59 11.94
C GLU A 254 6.77 9.13 11.92
N THR A 255 6.44 9.96 12.91
CA THR A 255 5.22 10.77 12.93
C THR A 255 5.53 12.15 12.35
N ILE A 256 4.74 12.57 11.35
CA ILE A 256 4.93 13.81 10.63
C ILE A 256 3.68 14.71 10.70
N ILE A 257 3.87 15.99 10.39
CA ILE A 257 2.81 16.94 10.06
C ILE A 257 3.07 17.42 8.63
N ILE A 258 2.02 17.46 7.82
CA ILE A 258 2.06 18.02 6.46
C ILE A 258 1.47 19.43 6.53
N ARG A 259 2.14 20.39 5.91
CA ARG A 259 1.67 21.77 5.79
C ARG A 259 1.51 22.17 4.33
N TRP A 260 0.38 22.81 4.05
CA TRP A 260 0.16 23.62 2.86
C TRP A 260 0.24 25.09 3.27
N ARG A 261 1.23 25.81 2.75
CA ARG A 261 1.42 27.25 3.01
C ARG A 261 1.10 28.03 1.75
N TYR A 262 0.30 29.07 1.90
CA TYR A 262 0.04 30.06 0.86
C TYR A 262 0.55 31.44 1.29
N ASP A 263 1.16 32.17 0.37
CA ASP A 263 1.50 33.59 0.51
C ASP A 263 1.12 34.32 -0.78
N ASP A 264 0.26 35.33 -0.70
CA ASP A 264 -0.08 36.17 -1.87
C ASP A 264 1.07 37.12 -2.29
N GLU A 265 2.17 37.15 -1.52
CA GLU A 265 3.33 38.03 -1.66
C GLU A 265 2.97 39.53 -1.73
N ASN A 266 1.93 39.92 -0.99
CA ASN A 266 1.31 41.24 -1.03
C ASN A 266 0.78 41.63 -2.43
N THR A 267 0.49 40.63 -3.26
CA THR A 267 -0.06 40.80 -4.59
C THR A 267 -1.53 40.36 -4.64
N TRP A 268 -2.19 40.59 -5.77
CA TRP A 268 -3.55 40.06 -5.96
C TRP A 268 -3.45 38.70 -6.65
N ALA A 269 -3.24 37.70 -5.80
CA ALA A 269 -2.95 36.32 -6.12
C ALA A 269 -4.21 35.54 -5.72
N TRP A 270 -5.03 35.09 -6.66
CA TRP A 270 -6.45 34.79 -6.36
C TRP A 270 -6.59 33.77 -5.24
N HIS A 271 -6.06 32.56 -5.47
CA HIS A 271 -6.19 31.51 -4.48
C HIS A 271 -5.25 30.32 -4.73
N TRP A 272 -5.07 29.55 -3.67
CA TRP A 272 -4.65 28.16 -3.76
C TRP A 272 -5.62 27.30 -2.99
N GLY A 273 -6.18 26.27 -3.64
CA GLY A 273 -6.96 25.27 -2.95
C GLY A 273 -6.45 23.86 -3.17
N ILE A 274 -6.90 22.99 -2.28
CA ILE A 274 -6.60 21.56 -2.30
C ILE A 274 -7.85 20.73 -2.01
N ASP A 275 -7.83 19.49 -2.50
CA ASP A 275 -8.91 18.52 -2.35
C ASP A 275 -8.37 17.08 -2.40
N ASN A 276 -9.16 16.09 -1.97
CA ASN A 276 -8.86 14.66 -2.05
C ASN A 276 -7.47 14.28 -1.51
N VAL A 277 -7.12 14.78 -0.31
CA VAL A 277 -5.84 14.50 0.34
C VAL A 277 -5.84 13.06 0.85
N ALA A 278 -4.81 12.28 0.49
CA ALA A 278 -4.63 10.93 0.99
C ALA A 278 -3.15 10.60 1.26
N VAL A 279 -2.89 9.81 2.31
CA VAL A 279 -1.59 9.21 2.60
C VAL A 279 -1.78 7.69 2.70
N GLN A 280 -1.10 6.95 1.82
CA GLN A 280 -1.29 5.51 1.61
C GLN A 280 -0.01 4.78 1.19
#